data_AF-A0A2C5YLY0-F1
#
_entry.id   AF-A0A2C5YLY0-F1
#
_cell.length_a   1.000
_cell.length_b   1.000
_cell.length_c   1.000
_cell.angle_alpha   90.00
_cell.angle_beta   90.00
_cell.angle_gamma   90.00
#
_symmetry.space_group_name_H-M   'P 1'
#
loop_
_entity.id
_entity.type
_entity.pdbx_description
1 polymer ?
#
loop_
_entity_poly.entity_id
_entity_poly.type
_entity_poly.pdbx_seq_one_letter_code
_entity_poly.pdbx_strand_id
1 'polypeptide(L)'
;MFYLYRITGRPEFADAAWAMFRAIARATRTDFANAAVLDVTADVDPLPKEDYMEGFWLAETLKYFYLIFSPPDIISLDDFVLNTEAHPFRLPKA
;
A
#
# COMPACT_ATOMS: atom_id res chain seq x y z
N MET A 1 -5.98 1.31 -5.80
CA MET A 1 -5.53 0.27 -6.75
C MET A 1 -6.06 -1.11 -6.38
N PHE A 2 -5.82 -1.60 -5.16
CA PHE A 2 -6.28 -2.92 -4.69
C PHE A 2 -7.74 -3.27 -5.02
N TYR A 3 -8.72 -2.47 -4.58
CA TYR A 3 -10.14 -2.73 -4.86
C TYR A 3 -10.45 -2.77 -6.36
N LEU A 4 -9.94 -1.81 -7.12
CA LEU A 4 -10.16 -1.75 -8.57
C LEU A 4 -9.65 -3.02 -9.25
N TYR A 5 -8.44 -3.47 -8.88
CA TYR A 5 -7.89 -4.72 -9.39
C TYR A 5 -8.71 -5.94 -8.99
N ARG A 6 -9.05 -6.10 -7.70
CA ARG A 6 -9.81 -7.27 -7.21
C ARG A 6 -11.22 -7.37 -7.79
N ILE A 7 -11.88 -6.23 -8.04
CA ILE A 7 -13.24 -6.20 -8.59
C ILE A 7 -13.25 -6.39 -10.11
N THR A 8 -12.29 -5.81 -10.82
CA THR A 8 -12.33 -5.76 -12.30
C THR A 8 -11.39 -6.73 -12.99
N GLY A 9 -10.37 -7.25 -12.30
CA GLY A 9 -9.30 -8.06 -12.88
C GLY A 9 -8.40 -7.34 -13.88
N ARG A 10 -8.55 -6.01 -14.04
CA ARG A 10 -7.84 -5.21 -15.04
C ARG A 10 -6.35 -5.03 -14.66
N PRO A 11 -5.40 -5.52 -15.46
CA PRO A 11 -3.97 -5.60 -15.09
C PRO A 11 -3.31 -4.24 -14.86
N GLU A 12 -3.78 -3.18 -15.50
CA GLU A 12 -3.23 -1.83 -15.34
C GLU A 12 -3.29 -1.31 -13.91
N PHE A 13 -4.21 -1.81 -13.08
CA PHE A 13 -4.27 -1.43 -11.67
C PHE A 13 -3.16 -2.09 -10.85
N ALA A 14 -2.76 -3.30 -11.22
CA ALA A 14 -1.60 -3.98 -10.64
C ALA A 14 -0.30 -3.34 -11.14
N ASP A 15 -0.20 -2.98 -12.42
CA ASP A 15 0.94 -2.28 -13.00
C ASP A 15 1.15 -0.90 -12.35
N ALA A 16 0.06 -0.14 -12.20
CA ALA A 16 0.07 1.14 -11.50
C ALA A 16 0.50 0.98 -10.04
N ALA A 17 -0.01 -0.02 -9.33
CA ALA A 17 0.43 -0.30 -7.95
C ALA A 17 1.92 -0.66 -7.89
N TRP A 18 2.45 -1.40 -8.86
CA TRP A 18 3.88 -1.74 -8.89
C TRP A 18 4.75 -0.52 -9.17
N ALA A 19 4.31 0.38 -10.04
CA ALA A 19 4.97 1.67 -10.25
C ALA A 19 4.96 2.51 -8.97
N MET A 20 3.81 2.60 -8.28
CA MET A 20 3.68 3.30 -7.01
C MET A 20 4.61 2.71 -5.94
N PHE A 21 4.60 1.38 -5.75
CA PHE A 21 5.43 0.71 -4.76
C PHE A 21 6.92 1.02 -4.96
N ARG A 22 7.43 0.90 -6.20
CA ARG A 22 8.83 1.19 -6.50
C ARG A 22 9.19 2.65 -6.21
N ALA A 23 8.33 3.59 -6.60
CA ALA A 23 8.55 5.01 -6.36
C ALA A 23 8.58 5.33 -4.86
N ILE A 24 7.58 4.86 -4.11
CA ILE A 24 7.46 5.10 -2.68
C ILE A 24 8.59 4.41 -1.91
N ALA A 25 8.93 3.16 -2.25
CA ALA A 25 10.01 2.43 -1.59
C ALA A 25 11.38 3.12 -1.79
N ARG A 26 11.66 3.65 -2.99
CA ARG A 26 12.88 4.46 -3.23
C ARG A 26 12.85 5.76 -2.44
N ALA A 27 11.72 6.47 -2.47
CA ALA A 27 11.59 7.79 -1.89
C ALA A 27 11.62 7.79 -0.35
N THR A 28 11.09 6.75 0.29
CA THR A 28 10.89 6.72 1.75
C THR A 28 11.98 5.96 2.51
N ARG A 29 12.78 5.11 1.86
CA ARG A 29 13.75 4.24 2.54
C ARG A 29 14.82 5.02 3.31
N THR A 30 15.14 4.53 4.51
CA THR A 30 16.26 4.98 5.34
C THR A 30 17.17 3.79 5.67
N ASP A 31 18.19 4.02 6.50
CA ASP A 31 19.09 2.94 6.96
C ASP A 31 18.38 1.93 7.89
N PHE A 32 17.31 2.37 8.58
CA PHE A 32 16.61 1.57 9.58
C PHE A 32 15.21 1.11 9.14
N ALA A 33 14.49 1.94 8.36
CA ALA A 33 13.10 1.70 8.00
C ALA A 33 12.67 2.58 6.80
N ASN A 34 11.53 3.25 6.92
CA ASN A 34 10.96 4.21 5.98
C ASN A 34 10.65 5.51 6.72
N ALA A 35 10.59 6.63 6.02
CA ALA A 35 10.25 7.93 6.58
C ALA A 35 9.34 8.72 5.66
N ALA A 36 8.57 9.64 6.25
CA ALA A 36 7.80 10.62 5.48
C ALA A 36 8.74 11.48 4.63
N VAL A 37 8.32 11.80 3.41
CA VAL A 37 9.08 12.67 2.50
C VAL A 37 8.69 14.12 2.78
N LEU A 38 9.67 14.97 3.04
CA LEU A 38 9.47 16.38 3.37
C LEU A 38 9.02 17.18 2.15
N ASP A 39 9.66 16.94 1.00
CA ASP A 39 9.35 17.64 -0.25
C ASP A 39 9.49 16.68 -1.44
N VAL A 40 8.37 16.40 -2.11
CA VAL A 40 8.30 15.52 -3.28
C VAL A 40 8.66 16.24 -4.60
N THR A 41 8.79 17.57 -4.57
CA THR A 41 9.14 18.40 -5.73
C THR A 41 10.65 18.68 -5.84
N ALA A 42 11.42 18.31 -4.82
CA ALA A 42 12.85 18.52 -4.78
C ALA A 42 13.56 17.73 -5.89
N ASP A 43 14.43 18.39 -6.64
CA ASP A 43 15.23 17.80 -7.72
C ASP A 43 16.54 17.20 -7.16
N VAL A 44 16.43 16.31 -6.17
CA VAL A 44 17.56 15.64 -5.51
C VAL A 44 17.24 14.17 -5.23
N ASP A 45 18.25 13.32 -5.20
CA ASP A 45 18.13 11.90 -4.85
C ASP A 45 19.25 11.51 -3.85
N PRO A 46 18.92 11.08 -2.63
CA PRO A 46 17.57 10.81 -2.13
C PRO A 46 16.77 12.08 -1.80
N LEU A 47 15.44 11.99 -1.91
CA LEU A 47 14.53 13.07 -1.49
C LEU A 47 14.71 13.40 0.01
N PRO A 48 14.50 14.67 0.40
CA PRO A 48 14.53 15.08 1.80
C PRO A 48 13.41 14.40 2.57
N LYS A 49 13.71 13.95 3.79
CA LYS A 49 12.80 13.17 4.64
C LYS A 49 12.67 13.81 6.01
N GLU A 50 11.53 13.60 6.62
CA GLU A 50 11.31 13.83 8.05
C GLU A 50 11.90 12.67 8.87
N ASP A 51 12.00 12.83 10.19
CA ASP A 51 12.50 11.78 11.10
C ASP A 51 11.36 11.04 11.82
N TYR A 52 10.39 10.54 11.06
CA TYR A 52 9.36 9.65 11.57
C TYR A 52 8.78 8.74 10.48
N MET A 53 8.28 7.59 10.93
CA MET A 53 7.52 6.64 10.12
C MET A 53 6.10 6.55 10.66
N GLU A 54 5.12 6.77 9.79
CA GLU A 54 3.72 6.65 10.17
C GLU A 54 3.33 5.20 10.42
N GLY A 55 2.52 4.95 11.45
CA GLY A 55 2.05 3.58 11.76
C GLY A 55 1.28 2.94 10.60
N PHE A 56 0.51 3.75 9.87
CA PHE A 56 -0.23 3.33 8.69
C PHE A 56 0.67 2.88 7.52
N TRP A 57 1.98 3.17 7.54
CA TRP A 57 2.92 2.60 6.58
C TRP A 57 2.84 1.07 6.58
N LEU A 58 2.86 0.49 7.78
CA LEU A 58 2.82 -0.95 7.99
C LEU A 58 1.39 -1.50 7.87
N ALA A 59 0.43 -0.83 8.50
CA ALA A 59 -0.94 -1.31 8.55
C ALA A 59 -1.64 -1.19 7.19
N GLU A 60 -1.46 -0.09 6.47
CA GLU A 60 -2.22 0.19 5.25
C GLU A 60 -1.36 0.00 4.00
N THR A 61 -0.29 0.78 3.87
CA THR A 61 0.42 0.92 2.59
C THR A 61 1.04 -0.40 2.15
N LEU A 62 1.84 -1.03 3.02
CA LEU A 62 2.45 -2.33 2.72
C LEU A 62 1.40 -3.44 2.59
N LYS A 63 0.32 -3.41 3.37
CA LYS A 63 -0.76 -4.40 3.28
C LYS A 63 -1.46 -4.34 1.93
N TYR A 64 -1.81 -3.17 1.43
CA TYR A 64 -2.45 -3.04 0.12
C TYR A 64 -1.53 -3.43 -1.03
N PHE A 65 -0.24 -3.12 -0.95
CA PHE A 65 0.73 -3.63 -1.93
C PHE A 65 0.87 -5.15 -1.86
N TYR A 66 0.88 -5.74 -0.67
CA TYR A 66 0.90 -7.19 -0.55
C TYR A 66 -0.37 -7.82 -1.14
N LEU A 67 -1.56 -7.32 -0.77
CA LEU A 67 -2.84 -7.91 -1.16
C LEU A 67 -3.13 -7.80 -2.66
N ILE A 68 -2.70 -6.73 -3.33
CA ILE A 68 -2.94 -6.59 -4.78
C ILE A 68 -2.15 -7.63 -5.60
N PHE A 69 -0.98 -8.04 -5.15
CA PHE A 69 -0.17 -9.08 -5.80
C PHE A 69 -0.39 -10.48 -5.21
N SER A 70 -1.27 -10.59 -4.21
CA SER A 70 -1.64 -11.86 -3.61
C SER A 70 -2.81 -12.51 -4.34
N PRO A 71 -2.93 -13.85 -4.27
CA PRO A 71 -4.14 -14.56 -4.69
C PRO A 71 -5.43 -13.97 -4.09
N PRO A 72 -6.57 -14.02 -4.82
CA PRO A 72 -7.81 -13.35 -4.43
C PRO A 72 -8.48 -13.92 -3.16
N ASP A 73 -8.15 -15.16 -2.79
CA ASP A 73 -8.62 -15.83 -1.58
C ASP A 73 -7.94 -15.32 -0.30
N ILE A 74 -6.77 -14.68 -0.41
CA ILE A 74 -6.15 -13.97 0.71
C ILE A 74 -6.92 -12.67 0.94
N ILE A 75 -7.62 -12.60 2.09
CA ILE A 75 -8.54 -11.51 2.47
C ILE A 75 -9.50 -11.21 1.31
N SER A 76 -10.31 -12.21 0.96
CA SER A 76 -11.35 -12.04 -0.07
C SER A 76 -12.31 -10.91 0.31
N LEU A 77 -12.67 -10.10 -0.68
CA LEU A 77 -13.68 -9.05 -0.53
C LEU A 77 -15.11 -9.61 -0.34
N ASP A 78 -15.30 -10.91 -0.59
CA ASP A 78 -16.55 -11.62 -0.29
C ASP A 78 -16.67 -12.05 1.17
N ASP A 79 -15.54 -12.15 1.89
CA ASP A 79 -15.46 -12.64 3.27
C ASP A 79 -15.13 -11.53 4.29
N PHE A 80 -14.47 -10.47 3.84
CA PHE A 80 -13.94 -9.41 4.69
C PHE A 80 -14.30 -8.02 4.20
N VAL A 81 -14.54 -7.12 5.16
CA VAL A 81 -14.53 -5.66 4.96
C VAL A 81 -13.31 -5.09 5.68
N LEU A 82 -12.54 -4.23 5.01
CA LEU A 82 -11.44 -3.51 5.64
C LEU A 82 -11.96 -2.17 6.18
N ASN A 83 -11.62 -1.82 7.43
CA ASN A 83 -11.88 -0.48 7.92
C ASN A 83 -10.92 0.54 7.27
N THR A 84 -11.05 1.81 7.66
CA THR A 84 -10.20 2.89 7.15
C THR A 84 -8.73 2.79 7.55
N GLU A 85 -8.34 1.86 8.42
CA GLU A 85 -6.96 1.55 8.84
C GLU A 85 -6.51 0.18 8.28
N ALA A 86 -7.18 -0.27 7.22
CA ALA A 86 -6.93 -1.53 6.52
C ALA A 86 -6.99 -2.80 7.40
N HIS A 87 -7.63 -2.75 8.56
CA HIS A 87 -7.84 -3.94 9.39
C HIS A 87 -9.02 -4.75 8.83
N PRO A 88 -8.82 -6.05 8.52
CA PRO A 88 -9.87 -6.88 7.96
C PRO A 88 -10.83 -7.38 9.05
N PHE A 89 -12.13 -7.12 8.87
CA PHE A 89 -13.21 -7.63 9.69
C PHE A 89 -14.00 -8.66 8.89
N ARG A 90 -14.24 -9.84 9.48
CA ARG A 90 -15.06 -10.86 8.85
C ARG A 90 -16.50 -10.40 8.75
N LEU A 91 -17.11 -10.60 7.59
CA LEU A 91 -18.54 -10.38 7.41
C LEU A 91 -19.33 -11.42 8.22
N PRO A 92 -20.48 -11.04 8.81
CA PRO A 92 -21.38 -12.00 9.44
C PRO A 92 -21.85 -13.03 8.42
N LYS A 93 -21.83 -14.31 8.78
CA LYS A 93 -22.49 -15.36 7.98
C LYS A 93 -23.93 -15.52 8.48
N ALA A 94 -24.86 -15.60 7.54
CA ALA A 94 -26.27 -15.89 7.82
C ALA A 94 -26.47 -17.31 8.34
#